data_AF-A0A968BUL7-F1
#
_entry.id   AF-A0A968BUL7-F1
#
_cell.length_a   1.000
_cell.length_b   1.000
_cell.length_c   1.000
_cell.angle_alpha   90.00
_cell.angle_beta   90.00
_cell.angle_gamma   90.00
#
_symmetry.space_group_name_H-M   'P 1'
#
loop_
_entity.id
_entity.type
_entity.pdbx_description
1 polymer ?
#
loop_
_entity_poly.entity_id
_entity_poly.type
_entity_poly.pdbx_seq_one_letter_code
_entity_poly.pdbx_strand_id
1 'polypeptide(L)' 'AQAQATGKVMVVDDSSVARHQIEHALEQIGVSCDIYEDGNQALRALERQRDAGTTLYDEYL' A
#
# COMPACT_ATOMS: atom_id res chain seq x y z
N ALA A 1 -12.80 -23.98 -0.55
CA ALA A 1 -13.12 -22.57 -0.80
C ALA A 1 -11.80 -21.83 -0.90
N GLN A 2 -11.45 -21.29 -2.08
CA GLN A 2 -10.23 -20.51 -2.23
C GLN A 2 -10.44 -19.16 -1.54
N ALA A 3 -9.54 -18.78 -0.64
CA ALA A 3 -9.52 -17.47 -0.02
C ALA A 3 -9.28 -16.42 -1.11
N GLN A 4 -10.22 -15.50 -1.31
CA GLN A 4 -9.96 -14.30 -2.10
C GLN A 4 -8.92 -13.49 -1.34
N ALA A 5 -7.71 -13.38 -1.87
CA ALA A 5 -6.72 -12.45 -1.38
C ALA A 5 -7.28 -11.04 -1.59
N THR A 6 -7.74 -10.41 -0.52
CA THR A 6 -8.02 -8.97 -0.50
C THR A 6 -6.66 -8.28 -0.56
N GLY A 7 -6.16 -8.06 -1.78
CA GLY A 7 -4.84 -7.48 -2.02
C GLY A 7 -4.70 -6.14 -1.29
N LYS A 8 -3.50 -5.88 -0.77
CA LYS A 8 -3.11 -4.59 -0.20
C LYS A 8 -2.24 -3.86 -1.22
N VAL A 9 -2.30 -2.52 -1.28
CA VAL A 9 -1.55 -1.74 -2.29
C VAL A 9 -0.72 -0.61 -1.68
N MET A 10 0.51 -0.51 -2.19
CA MET A 10 1.44 0.63 -2.18
C MET A 10 0.98 1.89 -2.94
N VAL A 11 0.48 2.98 -2.33
CA VAL A 11 0.24 4.24 -3.07
C VAL A 11 1.25 5.33 -2.68
N VAL A 12 1.94 5.88 -3.68
CA VAL A 12 2.94 6.95 -3.50
C VAL A 12 2.67 8.05 -4.51
N ASP A 13 2.22 9.22 -4.03
CA ASP A 13 1.85 10.37 -4.87
C ASP A 13 2.05 11.68 -4.09
N ASP A 14 2.65 12.69 -4.72
CA ASP A 14 2.99 13.98 -4.09
C ASP A 14 1.81 14.96 -4.01
N SER A 15 0.75 14.73 -4.79
CA SER A 15 -0.49 15.48 -4.75
C SER A 15 -1.43 14.91 -3.70
N SER A 16 -1.68 15.70 -2.64
CA SER A 16 -2.63 15.33 -1.60
C SER A 16 -4.03 15.05 -2.15
N VAL A 17 -4.46 15.76 -3.21
CA VAL A 17 -5.77 15.56 -3.85
C VAL A 17 -5.81 14.22 -4.59
N ALA A 18 -4.81 13.94 -5.43
CA ALA A 18 -4.78 12.70 -6.20
C ALA A 18 -4.66 11.48 -5.27
N ARG A 19 -3.81 11.58 -4.25
CA ARG A 19 -3.63 10.54 -3.24
C ARG A 19 -4.93 10.20 -2.48
N HIS A 20 -5.70 11.20 -2.04
CA HIS A 20 -7.01 10.96 -1.40
C HIS A 20 -8.03 10.35 -2.37
N GLN A 21 -8.04 10.77 -3.64
CA GLN A 21 -8.93 10.20 -4.64
C GLN A 21 -8.63 8.71 -4.90
N ILE A 22 -7.34 8.35 -4.95
CA ILE A 22 -6.90 6.96 -5.09
C ILE A 22 -7.32 6.14 -3.87
N GLU A 23 -7.04 6.63 -2.66
CA GLU A 23 -7.43 5.96 -1.40
C GLU A 23 -8.94 5.65 -1.37
N HIS A 24 -9.78 6.65 -1.64
CA HIS A 24 -11.24 6.46 -1.68
C HIS A 24 -11.68 5.45 -2.75
N ALA A 25 -11.06 5.50 -3.94
CA ALA A 25 -11.38 4.56 -5.02
C ALA A 25 -11.04 3.12 -4.64
N LEU A 26 -9.91 2.91 -3.94
CA LEU A 26 -9.48 1.59 -3.44
C LEU A 26 -10.40 1.09 -2.33
N GLU A 27 -10.77 1.95 -1.37
CA GLU A 27 -11.72 1.62 -0.32
C GLU A 27 -13.09 1.20 -0.87
N GLN A 28 -13.60 1.87 -1.90
CA GLN A 28 -14.88 1.56 -2.55
C GLN A 28 -14.92 0.14 -3.15
N ILE A 29 -13.77 -0.39 -3.57
CA ILE A 29 -13.64 -1.74 -4.12
C ILE A 29 -13.14 -2.77 -3.09
N GLY A 30 -13.00 -2.37 -1.82
CA GLY A 30 -12.56 -3.25 -0.74
C GLY A 30 -11.07 -3.58 -0.76
N VAL A 31 -10.25 -2.76 -1.40
CA VAL A 31 -8.79 -2.91 -1.45
C VAL A 31 -8.16 -2.03 -0.38
N SER A 32 -7.35 -2.61 0.50
CA SER A 32 -6.60 -1.85 1.50
C SER A 32 -5.38 -1.19 0.86
N CYS A 33 -4.98 -0.03 1.35
CA CYS A 33 -3.77 0.63 0.86
C CYS A 33 -2.96 1.28 1.98
N ASP A 34 -1.65 1.26 1.81
CA ASP A 34 -0.74 2.14 2.56
C ASP A 34 -0.45 3.37 1.70
N ILE A 35 -0.59 4.55 2.30
CA ILE A 35 -0.51 5.83 1.63
C ILE A 35 0.79 6.55 2.03
N TYR A 36 1.58 7.02 1.06
CA TYR A 36 2.78 7.82 1.29
C TYR A 36 2.81 9.05 0.39
N GLU A 37 3.34 10.15 0.92
CA GLU A 37 3.42 11.43 0.19
C GLU A 37 4.64 11.53 -0.71
N ASP A 38 5.66 10.70 -0.49
CA ASP A 38 6.90 10.73 -1.24
C ASP A 38 7.64 9.38 -1.22
N GLY A 39 8.59 9.24 -2.13
CA GLY A 39 9.39 8.02 -2.28
C GLY A 39 10.30 7.73 -1.08
N ASN A 40 10.73 8.73 -0.30
CA ASN A 40 11.52 8.48 0.90
C ASN A 40 10.68 7.87 2.03
N GLN A 41 9.43 8.30 2.18
CA GLN A 41 8.50 7.69 3.13
C GLN A 41 8.19 6.24 2.76
N ALA A 42 7.90 6.00 1.49
CA ALA A 42 7.65 4.66 0.96
C ALA A 42 8.89 3.75 1.14
N LEU A 43 10.08 4.23 0.77
CA LEU A 43 11.33 3.48 0.92
C LEU A 43 11.58 3.11 2.39
N ARG A 44 11.43 4.06 3.33
CA ARG A 44 11.58 3.76 4.76
C ARG A 44 10.55 2.75 5.27
N ALA A 45 9.36 2.70 4.70
CA ALA A 45 8.37 1.67 5.04
C ALA A 45 8.84 0.29 4.57
N LEU A 46 9.30 0.19 3.32
CA LEU A 46 9.84 -1.05 2.75
C LEU A 46 11.08 -1.56 3.51
N GLU A 47 11.99 -0.67 3.87
CA GLU A 47 13.17 -1.02 4.68
C GLU A 47 12.78 -1.56 6.06
N ARG A 48 11.79 -0.93 6.73
CA ARG A 48 11.26 -1.43 8.00
C ARG A 48 10.62 -2.80 7.87
N GLN A 49 9.87 -3.05 6.79
CA GLN A 49 9.27 -4.36 6.53
C GLN A 49 10.36 -5.43 6.31
N ARG A 50 11.38 -5.11 5.50
CA ARG A 50 12.54 -5.99 5.29
C ARG A 50 13.24 -6.30 6.61
N ASP A 51 13.49 -5.29 7.44
CA ASP A 51 14.18 -5.46 8.72
C ASP A 51 13.35 -6.25 9.74
N ALA A 52 12.01 -6.21 9.61
CA ALA A 52 11.08 -7.06 10.34
C ALA A 52 10.99 -8.50 9.80
N GLY A 53 11.63 -8.79 8.67
CA GLY A 53 11.62 -10.11 8.02
C GLY A 53 10.38 -10.40 7.19
N THR A 54 9.54 -9.39 6.91
CA THR A 54 8.36 -9.52 6.04
C THR A 54 8.79 -9.34 4.58
N THR A 55 8.29 -10.20 3.69
CA THR A 55 8.52 -10.03 2.24
C THR A 55 7.38 -9.24 1.59
N LEU A 56 7.66 -8.61 0.45
CA LEU A 56 6.64 -7.86 -0.29
C LEU A 56 5.52 -8.76 -0.83
N TYR A 57 5.81 -10.05 -1.06
CA TYR A 57 4.81 -11.03 -1.45
C TYR A 57 3.83 -11.27 -0.30
N ASP A 58 4.34 -11.50 0.92
CA ASP A 58 3.48 -11.74 2.08
C ASP A 58 2.50 -10.59 2.36
N GLU A 59 2.89 -9.35 2.06
CA GLU A 59 2.11 -8.15 2.36
C GLU A 59 1.24 -7.66 1.19
N TYR A 60 1.71 -7.78 -0.06
CA TYR A 60 1.09 -7.13 -1.22
C TYR A 60 0.76 -8.06 -2.41
N LEU A 61 1.19 -9.34 -2.43
CA LEU A 61 1.10 -10.22 -3.62
C LEU A 61 0.91 -11.72 -3.33
#